data_AF-A0A3Q3WQQ2-F1
#
_entry.id   AF-A0A3Q3WQQ2-F1
#
_cell.length_a   1.000
_cell.length_b   1.000
_cell.length_c   1.000
_cell.angle_alpha   90.00
_cell.angle_beta   90.00
_cell.angle_gamma   90.00
#
_symmetry.space_group_name_H-M   'P 1'
#
loop_
_entity.id
_entity.type
_entity.pdbx_description
1 polymer ?
#
loop_
_entity_poly.entity_id
_entity_poly.type
_entity_poly.pdbx_seq_one_letter_code
_entity_poly.pdbx_strand_id
1 'polypeptide(L)'
;MVACYPGNGTGYVKHVDNPSHDGRCITCIYYLNKNWTEEHGGVLRIFPEGKSYVADVQPLFDRLLFFWSDRRNPHEVQPSYSSRYAITVWYFDAAERAEAKRTCASVSVLTENNCTGQRG
;
A
#
# COMPACT_ATOMS: atom_id res chain seq x y z
N MET A 1 -7.49 -6.10 3.40
CA MET A 1 -6.28 -6.78 3.91
C MET A 1 -6.15 -6.50 5.40
N VAL A 2 -5.82 -7.50 6.21
CA VAL A 2 -5.50 -7.32 7.63
C VAL A 2 -4.00 -7.57 7.81
N ALA A 3 -3.30 -6.69 8.53
CA ALA A 3 -1.86 -6.78 8.74
C ALA A 3 -1.51 -6.76 10.22
N CYS A 4 -0.48 -7.52 10.59
CA CYS A 4 0.15 -7.52 11.90
C CYS A 4 1.66 -7.39 11.71
N TYR A 5 2.26 -6.34 12.30
CA TYR A 5 3.70 -6.25 12.48
C TYR A 5 4.01 -6.64 13.91
N PRO A 6 4.68 -7.79 14.16
CA PRO A 6 4.78 -8.39 15.49
C PRO A 6 5.74 -7.68 16.45
N GLY A 7 6.30 -6.53 16.08
CA GLY A 7 7.33 -5.83 16.84
C GLY A 7 8.75 -6.15 16.33
N ASN A 8 9.75 -6.15 17.22
CA ASN A 8 11.15 -6.48 16.93
C ASN A 8 11.78 -5.68 15.77
N GLY A 9 11.38 -4.43 15.61
CA GLY A 9 11.86 -3.55 14.54
C GLY A 9 11.30 -3.88 13.16
N THR A 10 10.27 -4.73 13.07
CA THR A 10 9.57 -4.98 11.80
C THR A 10 8.89 -3.71 11.30
N GLY A 11 8.96 -3.48 9.99
CA GLY A 11 8.40 -2.32 9.33
C GLY A 11 8.16 -2.62 7.86
N TYR A 12 7.95 -1.59 7.06
CA TYR A 12 7.75 -1.74 5.63
C TYR A 12 8.46 -0.62 4.89
N VAL A 13 9.31 -1.00 3.94
CA VAL A 13 10.16 -0.07 3.20
C VAL A 13 9.33 0.94 2.41
N LYS A 14 9.94 2.07 2.09
CA LYS A 14 9.32 3.11 1.28
C LYS A 14 8.83 2.57 -0.06
N HIS A 15 7.57 2.79 -0.36
CA HIS A 15 6.93 2.30 -1.58
C HIS A 15 5.76 3.22 -1.99
N VAL A 16 5.19 2.93 -3.15
CA VAL A 16 3.93 3.50 -3.64
C VAL A 16 2.95 2.34 -3.73
N ASP A 17 1.71 2.54 -3.29
CA ASP A 17 0.71 1.48 -3.28
C ASP A 17 0.37 1.05 -4.71
N ASN A 18 0.07 2.01 -5.59
CA ASN A 18 -0.27 1.79 -7.00
C ASN A 18 0.78 2.45 -7.93
N PRO A 19 1.95 1.83 -8.15
CA PRO A 19 3.02 2.41 -8.97
C PRO A 19 2.80 2.23 -10.49
N SER A 20 1.90 1.32 -10.88
CA SER A 20 1.72 0.80 -12.25
C SER A 20 0.28 0.87 -12.74
N HIS A 21 -0.55 1.70 -12.12
CA HIS A 21 -1.94 1.95 -12.52
C HIS A 21 -2.83 0.69 -12.56
N ASP A 22 -2.85 -0.08 -11.47
CA ASP A 22 -3.66 -1.31 -11.35
C ASP A 22 -5.15 -1.07 -11.00
N GLY A 23 -5.54 0.20 -10.89
CA GLY A 23 -6.88 0.68 -10.58
C GLY A 23 -7.05 1.18 -9.15
N ARG A 24 -6.13 0.93 -8.21
CA ARG A 24 -6.26 1.42 -6.82
C ARG A 24 -6.07 2.93 -6.77
N CYS A 25 -7.09 3.66 -6.31
CA CYS A 25 -7.06 5.13 -6.28
C CYS A 25 -6.97 5.70 -4.86
N ILE A 26 -7.64 5.10 -3.88
CA ILE A 26 -7.61 5.53 -2.47
C ILE A 26 -7.20 4.36 -1.59
N THR A 27 -6.19 4.60 -0.75
CA THR A 27 -5.82 3.71 0.36
C THR A 27 -6.55 4.19 1.61
N CYS A 28 -7.29 3.28 2.24
CA CYS A 28 -8.01 3.49 3.48
C CYS A 28 -7.44 2.56 4.55
N ILE A 29 -6.92 3.10 5.64
CA ILE A 29 -6.32 2.34 6.74
C ILE A 29 -7.08 2.62 8.03
N TYR A 30 -7.46 1.57 8.74
CA TYR A 30 -8.03 1.63 10.08
C TYR A 30 -7.07 0.98 11.09
N TYR A 31 -6.74 1.72 12.15
CA TYR A 31 -5.78 1.29 13.17
C TYR A 31 -6.46 0.80 14.44
N LEU A 32 -5.90 -0.26 15.05
CA LEU A 32 -6.53 -0.99 16.16
C LEU A 32 -5.68 -1.01 17.45
N ASN A 33 -4.72 -0.09 17.59
CA ASN A 33 -3.68 -0.18 18.61
C ASN A 33 -3.99 0.70 19.83
N LYS A 34 -4.64 0.12 20.84
CA LYS A 34 -4.96 0.82 22.10
C LYS A 34 -3.68 1.20 22.84
N ASN A 35 -3.71 2.36 23.49
CA ASN A 35 -2.60 2.86 24.33
C ASN A 35 -1.25 2.90 23.59
N TRP A 36 -1.26 3.23 22.30
CA TRP A 36 -0.04 3.37 21.51
C TRP A 36 0.77 4.58 22.00
N THR A 37 2.07 4.38 22.22
CA THR A 37 3.02 5.42 22.66
C THR A 37 4.10 5.62 21.60
N GLU A 38 4.90 6.68 21.72
CA GLU A 38 6.01 6.96 20.81
C GLU A 38 7.11 5.87 20.86
N GLU A 39 7.35 5.29 22.04
CA GLU A 39 8.34 4.22 22.26
C GLU A 39 8.03 2.96 21.45
N HIS A 40 6.76 2.71 21.10
CA HIS A 40 6.38 1.57 20.27
C HIS A 40 6.78 1.73 18.80
N GLY A 41 7.18 2.94 18.36
CA GLY A 41 7.53 3.21 16.96
C GLY A 41 6.35 3.01 16.00
N GLY A 42 6.58 2.33 14.87
CA GLY A 42 5.51 1.87 13.96
C GLY A 42 4.78 2.99 13.21
N VAL A 43 5.36 4.19 13.16
CA VAL A 43 4.80 5.37 12.50
C VAL A 43 4.69 5.12 10.99
N LEU A 44 3.54 5.46 10.41
CA LEU A 44 3.41 5.57 8.97
C LEU A 44 3.94 6.95 8.56
N ARG A 45 5.03 6.97 7.78
CA ARG A 45 5.63 8.20 7.25
C ARG A 45 5.30 8.33 5.78
N ILE A 46 4.62 9.41 5.42
CA ILE A 46 4.19 9.72 4.05
C ILE A 46 5.01 10.90 3.53
N PHE A 47 5.48 10.82 2.28
CA PHE A 47 6.29 11.83 1.60
C PHE A 47 5.53 12.43 0.42
N PRO A 48 4.58 13.36 0.62
CA PRO A 48 3.75 13.87 -0.48
C PRO A 48 4.59 14.48 -1.60
N GLU A 49 4.33 14.06 -2.83
CA GLU A 49 5.10 14.50 -4.01
C GLU A 49 5.01 16.03 -4.21
N GLY A 50 6.16 16.65 -4.48
CA GLY A 50 6.26 18.10 -4.67
C GLY A 50 6.02 18.92 -3.41
N LYS A 51 5.97 18.31 -2.22
CA LYS A 51 5.89 19.01 -0.94
C LYS A 51 7.21 18.95 -0.19
N SER A 52 7.53 20.02 0.53
CA SER A 52 8.73 20.12 1.37
C SER A 52 8.56 19.44 2.73
N TYR A 53 7.33 19.11 3.11
CA TYR A 53 7.03 18.47 4.38
C TYR A 53 6.84 16.97 4.22
N VAL A 54 6.98 16.27 5.34
CA VAL A 54 6.68 14.85 5.52
C VAL A 54 5.55 14.75 6.54
N ALA A 55 4.63 13.80 6.35
CA ALA A 55 3.53 13.55 7.26
C ALA A 55 3.75 12.25 8.04
N ASP A 56 3.87 12.37 9.36
CA ASP A 56 4.00 11.23 10.27
C ASP A 56 2.65 10.93 10.94
N VAL A 57 2.17 9.71 10.78
CA VAL A 57 0.88 9.26 11.31
C VAL A 57 1.11 8.10 12.28
N GLN A 58 0.88 8.38 13.57
CA GLN A 58 0.85 7.33 14.59
C GLN A 58 -0.34 6.38 14.36
N PRO A 59 -0.16 5.06 14.54
CA PRO A 59 -1.19 4.06 14.31
C PRO A 59 -2.14 3.93 15.51
N LEU A 60 -2.73 5.05 15.94
CA LEU A 60 -3.59 5.12 17.13
C LEU A 60 -4.88 4.33 16.97
N PHE A 61 -5.37 3.73 18.06
CA PHE A 61 -6.68 3.08 18.08
C PHE A 61 -7.80 3.97 17.53
N ASP A 62 -8.70 3.39 16.75
CA ASP A 62 -9.89 4.04 16.18
C ASP A 62 -9.57 5.19 15.21
N ARG A 63 -8.32 5.28 14.74
CA ARG A 63 -7.93 6.21 13.67
C ARG A 63 -8.22 5.59 12.31
N LEU A 64 -9.02 6.30 11.52
CA LEU A 64 -9.19 6.06 10.09
C LEU A 64 -8.34 7.05 9.29
N LEU A 65 -7.62 6.56 8.29
CA LEU A 65 -6.72 7.34 7.45
C LEU A 65 -7.05 7.10 5.97
N PHE A 66 -7.00 8.17 5.17
CA PHE A 66 -7.12 8.11 3.72
C PHE A 66 -5.97 8.84 3.04
N PHE A 67 -5.46 8.28 1.95
CA PHE A 67 -4.54 8.97 1.04
C PHE A 67 -4.62 8.37 -0.37
N TRP A 68 -4.16 9.12 -1.37
CA TRP A 68 -4.10 8.64 -2.75
C TRP A 68 -3.09 7.51 -2.90
N SER A 69 -3.48 6.41 -3.52
CA SER A 69 -2.63 5.21 -3.64
C SER A 69 -1.48 5.36 -4.65
N ASP A 70 -1.55 6.33 -5.55
CA ASP A 70 -0.56 6.52 -6.59
C ASP A 70 0.72 7.25 -6.11
N ARG A 71 1.56 7.64 -7.07
CA ARG A 71 2.87 8.27 -6.84
C ARG A 71 2.83 9.58 -6.05
N ARG A 72 1.65 10.15 -5.82
CA ARG A 72 1.50 11.34 -4.96
C ARG A 72 1.88 11.07 -3.51
N ASN A 73 1.78 9.83 -3.02
CA ASN A 73 2.05 9.49 -1.62
C ASN A 73 2.98 8.27 -1.45
N PRO A 74 4.27 8.36 -1.81
CA PRO A 74 5.27 7.41 -1.36
C PRO A 74 5.29 7.37 0.16
N HIS A 75 5.29 6.19 0.76
CA HIS A 75 5.20 6.03 2.20
C HIS A 75 5.93 4.79 2.71
N GLU A 76 6.33 4.83 3.97
CA GLU A 76 7.00 3.75 4.68
C GLU A 76 6.38 3.53 6.06
N VAL A 77 6.46 2.31 6.56
CA VAL A 77 6.14 2.01 7.96
C VAL A 77 7.46 1.87 8.70
N GLN A 78 7.74 2.82 9.59
CA GLN A 78 8.92 2.80 10.43
C GLN A 78 8.95 1.54 11.33
N PRO A 79 10.14 1.14 11.82
CA PRO A 79 10.27 0.01 12.74
C PRO A 79 9.27 0.08 13.91
N SER A 80 8.53 -1.01 14.10
CA SER A 80 7.61 -1.21 15.22
C SER A 80 8.28 -2.08 16.28
N TYR A 81 8.16 -1.70 17.55
CA TYR A 81 8.69 -2.44 18.69
C TYR A 81 7.60 -3.06 19.57
N SER A 82 6.33 -2.83 19.21
CA SER A 82 5.16 -3.51 19.75
C SER A 82 4.32 -4.12 18.63
N SER A 83 3.36 -4.98 18.97
CA SER A 83 2.44 -5.58 17.99
C SER A 83 1.53 -4.49 17.40
N ARG A 84 1.68 -4.23 16.11
CA ARG A 84 0.94 -3.20 15.35
C ARG A 84 -0.05 -3.84 14.39
N TYR A 85 -1.33 -3.58 14.62
CA TYR A 85 -2.45 -4.03 13.82
C TYR A 85 -3.04 -2.90 12.98
N ALA A 86 -3.34 -3.23 11.72
CA ALA A 86 -4.05 -2.35 10.80
C ALA A 86 -4.93 -3.14 9.83
N ILE A 87 -6.04 -2.56 9.43
CA ILE A 87 -6.90 -3.05 8.35
C ILE A 87 -6.79 -2.06 7.20
N THR A 88 -6.41 -2.54 6.01
CA THR A 88 -6.30 -1.72 4.80
C THR A 88 -7.33 -2.15 3.76
N VAL A 89 -8.03 -1.17 3.21
CA VAL A 89 -8.92 -1.30 2.05
C VAL A 89 -8.42 -0.35 0.97
N TRP A 90 -8.45 -0.80 -0.29
CA TRP A 90 -8.22 0.08 -1.43
C TRP A 90 -9.51 0.23 -2.22
N TYR A 91 -9.90 1.47 -2.47
CA TYR A 91 -10.96 1.77 -3.43
C TYR A 91 -10.37 1.82 -4.83
N PHE A 92 -11.18 1.41 -5.81
CA PHE A 92 -10.76 1.34 -7.20
C PHE A 92 -11.44 2.44 -8.03
N ASP A 93 -10.66 3.06 -8.92
CA ASP A 93 -11.22 3.81 -10.04
C ASP A 93 -11.70 2.82 -11.11
N ALA A 94 -12.94 3.01 -11.59
CA ALA A 94 -13.57 2.07 -12.51
C ALA A 94 -12.88 2.02 -13.88
N ALA A 95 -12.45 3.16 -14.41
CA ALA A 95 -11.84 3.25 -15.73
C ALA A 95 -10.43 2.66 -15.72
N GLU A 96 -9.59 3.08 -14.77
CA GLU A 96 -8.22 2.57 -14.60
C GLU A 96 -8.23 1.06 -14.32
N ARG A 97 -9.15 0.61 -13.45
CA ARG A 97 -9.26 -0.83 -13.15
C ARG A 97 -9.69 -1.65 -14.36
N ALA A 98 -10.59 -1.12 -15.19
CA ALA A 98 -11.00 -1.79 -16.42
C ALA A 98 -9.84 -1.88 -17.42
N GLU A 99 -9.02 -0.83 -17.53
CA GLU A 99 -7.82 -0.82 -18.36
C GLU A 99 -6.76 -1.81 -17.88
N ALA A 100 -6.45 -1.82 -16.59
CA ALA A 100 -5.50 -2.77 -15.99
C ALA A 100 -5.89 -4.23 -16.26
N LYS A 101 -7.19 -4.55 -16.21
CA LYS A 101 -7.70 -5.89 -16.55
C LYS A 101 -7.52 -6.23 -18.02
N ARG A 102 -7.77 -5.28 -18.94
CA ARG A 102 -7.56 -5.49 -20.39
C ARG A 102 -6.09 -5.75 -20.70
N THR A 103 -5.19 -4.97 -20.13
CA THR A 103 -3.74 -5.11 -20.33
C THR A 103 -3.23 -6.44 -19.76
N CYS A 104 -3.70 -6.86 -18.59
CA CYS A 104 -3.33 -8.17 -18.03
C CYS A 104 -3.79 -9.32 -18.93
N ALA A 105 -5.01 -9.25 -19.48
CA ALA A 105 -5.54 -10.26 -20.39
C ALA A 105 -4.82 -10.30 -21.74
N SER A 106 -4.39 -9.16 -22.28
CA SER A 106 -3.62 -9.15 -23.53
C SER A 106 -2.22 -9.74 -23.34
N VAL A 107 -1.57 -9.46 -22.20
CA VAL A 107 -0.28 -10.06 -21.84
C VAL A 107 -0.39 -11.58 -21.69
N SER A 108 -1.43 -12.09 -21.02
CA SER A 108 -1.60 -13.54 -20.85
C SER A 108 -1.75 -14.28 -22.18
N VAL A 109 -2.51 -13.71 -23.12
CA VAL A 109 -2.69 -14.28 -24.46
C VAL A 109 -1.38 -14.29 -25.25
N LEU A 110 -0.56 -13.24 -25.15
CA LEU A 110 0.75 -13.20 -25.81
C LEU A 110 1.74 -14.23 -25.22
N THR A 111 1.74 -14.43 -23.91
CA THR A 111 2.59 -15.47 -23.28
C THR A 111 2.17 -16.88 -23.66
N GLU A 112 0.87 -17.16 -23.75
CA GLU A 112 0.37 -18.48 -24.18
C GLU A 112 0.78 -18.79 -25.63
N ASN A 113 0.62 -17.81 -26.54
CA ASN A 113 1.00 -17.97 -27.95
C ASN A 113 2.51 -18.19 -28.14
N ASN A 114 3.35 -17.51 -27.34
CA ASN A 114 4.80 -17.69 -27.40
C ASN A 114 5.27 -19.05 -26.85
N CYS A 115 4.58 -19.62 -25.87
CA CYS A 115 4.88 -20.97 -25.36
C CYS A 115 4.48 -22.09 -26.33
N THR A 116 3.48 -21.88 -27.20
CA THR A 116 3.08 -22.87 -28.22
C THR A 116 3.95 -22.87 -29.47
N GLY A 117 4.75 -21.81 -29.70
CA GLY A 117 5.55 -21.62 -30.92
C GLY A 117 6.94 -22.30 -30.97
N GLN A 118 7.37 -23.03 -29.93
CA GLN A 118 8.69 -23.69 -29.88
C GLN A 118 8.66 -25.22 -30.06
N ARG A 119 7.59 -25.78 -30.64
CA ARG A 119 7.58 -27.18 -31.12
C ARG A 119 7.43 -27.21 -32.63
N GLY A 120 8.51 -26.89 -33.33
CA GLY A 120 8.66 -27.04 -34.78
C GLY A 120 10.05 -27.55 -35.08
#